data_AF-A0A484C4B7-F1
#
_entry.id   AF-A0A484C4B7-F1
#
_cell.length_a   1.000
_cell.length_b   1.000
_cell.length_c   1.000
_cell.angle_alpha   90.00
_cell.angle_beta   90.00
_cell.angle_gamma   90.00
#
_symmetry.space_group_name_H-M   'P 1'
#
loop_
_entity.id
_entity.type
_entity.pdbx_description
1 polymer ?
#
loop_
_entity_poly.entity_id
_entity_poly.type
_entity_poly.pdbx_seq_one_letter_code
_entity_poly.pdbx_strand_id
1 'polypeptide(L)'
;MLVFPRALSRGCRCVEVDCWDGANGEPIVYHGHTFTSRILFKDVVTAVGNYAFKVSEYPVILSMENHCSVEQQRVMARHLNQILGNKLLKSTLDGKAAVGLPSPEDLKGKILLKAKKLGGLEESFSGTADDSQTGEVTDDDEAEMDEDNVRQSVRHRGKKKSKQRLSKELSDCVVYCKSVHFSNFKHSHIHSKFYEVASFTESKARRHLRDTGAEFVHHNCRQLTRVYPSGFRTDSSNFNPQEMWNAGCQIVALNFQTAGEGMDLNDGMFRQNGGCGYVLKPGFMRDAEKTFDPETPQKQDGYQPVALTIQVISGQQLPKVNIKEDSIVDPLVRVEIYGVPLDQNRQETRYIDNNGFNPVWYDTLRFTVHAPELAMVRFVVEDYDKTSKNDFVGQYTLPLRCMQQGYRHIHLLSKDGTSIPPSSLFVHIRIAEIE
;
A
#
# COMPACT_ATOMS: atom_id res chain seq x y z
N MET A 1 16.01 -12.53 6.74
CA MET A 1 16.44 -11.43 7.65
C MET A 1 16.49 -10.04 6.99
N LEU A 2 16.76 -9.90 5.68
CA LEU A 2 16.93 -8.57 5.03
C LEU A 2 15.63 -7.87 4.59
N VAL A 3 14.46 -8.48 4.72
CA VAL A 3 13.19 -7.95 4.19
C VAL A 3 12.77 -6.65 4.89
N PHE A 4 12.74 -6.62 6.23
CA PHE A 4 12.36 -5.42 6.99
C PHE A 4 13.32 -4.24 6.78
N PRO A 5 14.66 -4.43 6.90
CA PRO A 5 15.60 -3.35 6.58
C PRO A 5 15.44 -2.81 5.16
N ARG A 6 15.25 -3.69 4.16
CA ARG A 6 15.09 -3.29 2.75
C ARG A 6 13.81 -2.49 2.54
N ALA A 7 12.68 -2.93 3.09
CA ALA A 7 11.41 -2.22 2.98
C ALA A 7 11.47 -0.84 3.66
N LEU A 8 11.98 -0.76 4.90
CA LEU A 8 12.10 0.50 5.64
C LEU A 8 13.08 1.49 4.97
N SER A 9 14.18 0.99 4.41
CA SER A 9 15.15 1.82 3.66
C SER A 9 14.60 2.33 2.32
N ARG A 10 13.55 1.70 1.80
CA ARG A 10 12.77 2.18 0.64
C ARG A 10 11.62 3.10 1.03
N GLY A 11 11.56 3.57 2.29
CA GLY A 11 10.54 4.51 2.76
C GLY A 11 9.23 3.85 3.22
N CYS A 12 9.11 2.52 3.24
CA CYS A 12 7.90 1.85 3.74
C CYS A 12 7.60 2.25 5.19
N ARG A 13 6.32 2.57 5.49
CA ARG A 13 5.88 3.06 6.81
C ARG A 13 4.94 2.10 7.54
N CYS A 14 4.50 1.01 6.91
CA CYS A 14 3.69 -0.03 7.56
C CYS A 14 4.25 -1.39 7.21
N VAL A 15 4.71 -2.15 8.20
CA VAL A 15 5.26 -3.49 8.02
C VAL A 15 4.44 -4.52 8.77
N GLU A 16 4.24 -5.67 8.16
CA GLU A 16 3.46 -6.76 8.71
C GLU A 16 4.36 -7.81 9.36
N VAL A 17 3.89 -8.35 10.50
CA VAL A 17 4.59 -9.39 11.25
C VAL A 17 3.58 -10.45 11.69
N ASP A 18 3.68 -11.62 11.07
CA ASP A 18 2.91 -12.81 11.42
C ASP A 18 3.63 -13.60 12.52
N CYS A 19 3.06 -13.58 13.73
CA CYS A 19 3.71 -14.00 14.97
C CYS A 19 3.16 -15.33 15.46
N TRP A 20 4.06 -16.28 15.72
CA TRP A 20 3.72 -17.64 16.15
C TRP A 20 4.56 -18.06 17.35
N ASP A 21 4.05 -19.02 18.12
CA ASP A 21 4.80 -19.62 19.21
C ASP A 21 6.06 -20.32 18.71
N GLY A 22 7.20 -19.98 19.31
CA GLY A 22 8.48 -20.64 19.03
C GLY A 22 8.98 -21.50 20.18
N ALA A 23 10.10 -22.18 19.92
CA ALA A 23 10.77 -23.01 20.92
C ALA A 23 11.36 -22.15 22.05
N ASN A 24 11.54 -22.76 23.23
CA ASN A 24 12.14 -22.12 24.41
C ASN A 24 11.39 -20.85 24.87
N GLY A 25 10.11 -20.71 24.52
CA GLY A 25 9.29 -19.55 24.87
C GLY A 25 9.63 -18.27 24.11
N GLU A 26 10.41 -18.35 23.03
CA GLU A 26 10.74 -17.20 22.17
C GLU A 26 9.81 -17.15 20.94
N PRO A 27 9.02 -16.07 20.77
CA PRO A 27 8.13 -15.93 19.62
C PRO A 27 8.91 -15.87 18.31
N ILE A 28 8.35 -16.49 17.27
CA ILE A 28 8.91 -16.53 15.92
C ILE A 28 7.98 -15.84 14.92
N VAL A 29 8.55 -15.50 13.77
CA VAL A 29 7.86 -14.88 12.64
C VAL A 29 8.08 -15.74 11.41
N TYR A 30 6.98 -16.12 10.76
CA TYR A 30 6.95 -16.81 9.47
C TYR A 30 5.52 -16.74 8.93
N HIS A 31 5.32 -17.04 7.65
CA HIS A 31 3.97 -17.13 7.10
C HIS A 31 3.36 -18.46 7.52
N GLY A 32 2.33 -18.42 8.37
CA GLY A 32 1.60 -19.59 8.84
C GLY A 32 1.24 -20.55 7.71
N HIS A 33 1.30 -21.86 7.98
CA HIS A 33 0.93 -22.91 7.03
C HIS A 33 1.73 -22.96 5.71
N THR A 34 2.93 -22.36 5.67
CA THR A 34 3.86 -22.44 4.53
C THR A 34 5.24 -22.98 4.94
N PHE A 35 6.09 -23.29 3.96
CA PHE A 35 7.49 -23.70 4.17
C PHE A 35 8.47 -22.52 4.29
N THR A 36 7.99 -21.34 4.66
CA THR A 36 8.85 -20.16 4.82
C THR A 36 9.81 -20.31 6.00
N SER A 37 11.03 -19.78 5.86
CA SER A 37 12.01 -19.79 6.94
C SER A 37 11.51 -18.98 8.13
N ARG A 38 11.76 -19.49 9.35
CA ARG A 38 11.39 -18.82 10.59
C ARG A 38 12.51 -17.89 11.05
N ILE A 39 12.13 -16.72 11.57
CA ILE A 39 13.04 -15.77 12.22
C ILE A 39 12.50 -15.41 13.61
N LEU A 40 13.36 -14.95 14.52
CA LEU A 40 12.89 -14.56 15.85
C LEU A 40 12.14 -13.23 15.78
N PHE A 41 11.05 -13.11 16.54
CA PHE A 41 10.32 -11.85 16.69
C PHE A 41 11.23 -10.74 17.23
N LYS A 42 12.09 -11.08 18.20
CA LYS A 42 13.09 -10.17 18.77
C LYS A 42 13.99 -9.53 17.69
N ASP A 43 14.41 -10.31 16.70
CA ASP A 43 15.28 -9.84 15.62
C ASP A 43 14.53 -8.91 14.66
N VAL A 44 13.24 -9.21 14.41
CA VAL A 44 12.36 -8.34 13.62
C VAL A 44 12.18 -6.99 14.32
N VAL A 45 11.83 -6.98 15.61
CA VAL A 45 11.66 -5.73 16.39
C VAL A 45 12.97 -4.95 16.44
N THR A 46 14.12 -5.63 16.58
CA THR A 46 15.45 -5.01 16.54
C THR A 46 15.73 -4.35 15.18
N ALA A 47 15.41 -5.03 14.08
CA ALA A 47 15.54 -4.47 12.74
C ALA A 47 14.63 -3.25 12.55
N VAL A 48 13.38 -3.30 12.98
CA VAL A 48 12.47 -2.14 12.93
C VAL A 48 13.02 -0.99 13.75
N GLY A 49 13.44 -1.23 15.00
CA GLY A 49 14.02 -0.20 15.86
C GLY A 49 15.25 0.50 15.28
N ASN A 50 16.06 -0.23 14.51
CA ASN A 50 17.29 0.28 13.88
C ASN A 50 17.05 1.02 12.55
N TYR A 51 16.00 0.68 11.80
CA TYR A 51 15.78 1.18 10.44
C TYR A 51 14.55 2.06 10.27
N ALA A 52 13.61 2.07 11.22
CA ALA A 52 12.33 2.77 11.11
C ALA A 52 12.48 4.23 10.63
N PHE A 53 13.47 4.95 11.16
CA PHE A 53 13.63 6.38 10.92
C PHE A 53 14.86 6.78 10.12
N LYS A 54 15.50 5.84 9.40
CA LYS A 54 16.74 6.14 8.64
C LYS A 54 16.51 7.06 7.44
N VAL A 55 15.36 6.97 6.79
CA VAL A 55 15.03 7.68 5.54
C VAL A 55 13.84 8.64 5.68
N SER A 56 13.14 8.58 6.82
CA SER A 56 11.99 9.43 7.12
C SER A 56 11.74 9.42 8.63
N GLU A 57 11.49 10.58 9.23
CA GLU A 57 11.19 10.72 10.66
C GLU A 57 9.73 10.40 10.99
N TYR A 58 8.86 10.30 9.97
CA TYR A 58 7.45 10.03 10.15
C TYR A 58 7.16 8.63 10.69
N PRO A 59 6.01 8.43 11.36
CA PRO A 59 5.73 7.22 12.11
C PRO A 59 5.81 5.94 11.30
N VAL A 60 6.10 4.83 11.99
CA VAL A 60 6.04 3.48 11.43
C VAL A 60 4.95 2.67 12.14
N ILE A 61 4.11 1.99 11.40
CA ILE A 61 3.09 1.07 11.92
C ILE A 61 3.63 -0.36 11.82
N LEU A 62 3.64 -1.06 12.96
CA LEU A 62 3.87 -2.49 13.04
C LEU A 62 2.51 -3.20 13.06
N SER A 63 2.11 -3.79 11.94
CA SER A 63 0.86 -4.56 11.82
C SER A 63 1.12 -5.99 12.24
N MET A 64 0.63 -6.38 13.41
CA MET A 64 0.81 -7.71 13.96
C MET A 64 -0.39 -8.60 13.71
N GLU A 65 -0.12 -9.74 13.10
CA GLU A 65 -1.01 -10.91 13.12
C GLU A 65 -0.50 -11.83 14.23
N ASN A 66 -1.33 -12.10 15.22
CA ASN A 66 -0.91 -12.75 16.45
C ASN A 66 -1.53 -14.14 16.55
N HIS A 67 -0.70 -15.18 16.54
CA HIS A 67 -1.06 -16.58 16.76
C HIS A 67 -0.37 -17.17 18.00
N CYS A 68 0.21 -16.32 18.84
CA CYS A 68 0.94 -16.75 20.03
C CYS A 68 0.02 -17.09 21.21
N SER A 69 0.47 -18.01 22.06
CA SER A 69 -0.07 -18.22 23.41
C SER A 69 0.08 -16.97 24.27
N VAL A 70 -0.72 -16.86 25.33
CA VAL A 70 -0.67 -15.70 26.24
C VAL A 70 0.73 -15.52 26.84
N GLU A 71 1.41 -16.62 27.16
CA GLU A 71 2.77 -16.62 27.70
C GLU A 71 3.76 -15.97 26.72
N GLN A 72 3.70 -16.34 25.44
CA GLN A 72 4.57 -15.76 24.41
C GLN A 72 4.13 -14.36 24.01
N GLN A 73 2.84 -14.01 24.06
CA GLN A 73 2.40 -12.62 23.90
C GLN A 73 3.00 -11.68 24.96
N ARG A 74 3.16 -12.15 26.21
CA ARG A 74 3.90 -11.37 27.24
C ARG A 74 5.39 -11.22 26.89
N VAL A 75 6.00 -12.22 26.25
CA VAL A 75 7.38 -12.13 25.74
C VAL A 75 7.45 -11.10 24.62
N MET A 76 6.49 -11.10 23.69
CA MET A 76 6.40 -10.10 22.62
C MET A 76 6.28 -8.68 23.16
N ALA A 77 5.38 -8.46 24.13
CA ALA A 77 5.22 -7.17 24.80
C ALA A 77 6.51 -6.71 25.49
N ARG A 78 7.25 -7.64 26.13
CA ARG A 78 8.57 -7.35 26.71
C ARG A 78 9.59 -6.94 25.65
N HIS A 79 9.71 -7.68 24.55
CA HIS A 79 10.62 -7.35 23.45
C HIS A 79 10.29 -5.99 22.83
N LEU A 80 9.01 -5.72 22.55
CA LEU A 80 8.55 -4.41 22.05
C LEU A 80 8.96 -3.28 23.00
N ASN A 81 8.70 -3.42 24.30
CA ASN A 81 9.03 -2.39 25.28
C ASN A 81 10.54 -2.18 25.45
N GLN A 82 11.31 -3.26 25.56
CA GLN A 82 12.75 -3.17 25.84
C GLN A 82 13.55 -2.70 24.62
N ILE A 83 13.17 -3.13 23.42
CA ILE A 83 13.94 -2.85 22.19
C ILE A 83 13.53 -1.51 21.59
N LEU A 84 12.23 -1.21 21.52
CA LEU A 84 11.76 0.04 20.92
C LEU A 84 11.77 1.20 21.93
N GLY A 85 11.63 0.90 23.22
CA GLY A 85 11.69 1.90 24.30
C GLY A 85 10.76 3.08 24.03
N ASN A 86 11.33 4.29 24.01
CA ASN A 86 10.60 5.54 23.79
C ASN A 86 10.06 5.73 22.36
N LYS A 87 10.52 4.91 21.40
CA LYS A 87 9.97 4.90 20.03
C LYS A 87 8.58 4.27 20.02
N LEU A 88 8.31 3.28 20.86
CA LEU A 88 6.99 2.66 20.93
C LEU A 88 5.96 3.61 21.55
N LEU A 89 4.87 3.86 20.83
CA LEU A 89 3.74 4.62 21.35
C LEU A 89 2.87 3.72 22.24
N LYS A 90 2.66 4.12 23.49
CA LYS A 90 1.95 3.32 24.52
C LYS A 90 0.76 4.03 25.17
N SER A 91 0.59 5.31 24.88
CA SER A 91 -0.49 6.14 25.38
C SER A 91 -0.86 7.17 24.33
N THR A 92 -2.01 7.81 24.49
CA THR A 92 -2.38 8.94 23.64
C THR A 92 -1.42 10.11 23.83
N LEU A 93 -1.34 10.95 22.80
CA LEU A 93 -0.67 12.25 22.91
C LEU A 93 -1.52 13.15 23.82
N ASP A 94 -0.87 13.80 24.78
CA ASP A 94 -1.44 14.78 25.73
C ASP A 94 -2.50 14.29 26.74
N GLY A 95 -2.75 12.98 26.86
CA GLY A 95 -3.64 12.42 27.87
C GLY A 95 -5.12 12.85 27.77
N LYS A 96 -5.51 13.48 26.66
CA LYS A 96 -6.89 13.88 26.37
C LYS A 96 -7.52 12.91 25.37
N ALA A 97 -8.85 12.80 25.43
CA ALA A 97 -9.63 12.12 24.40
C ALA A 97 -9.49 12.89 23.07
N ALA A 98 -8.66 12.38 22.17
CA ALA A 98 -8.47 12.98 20.85
C ALA A 98 -9.79 12.91 20.05
N VAL A 99 -10.08 13.94 19.26
CA VAL A 99 -11.27 13.99 18.38
C VAL A 99 -11.02 13.27 17.04
N GLY A 100 -9.76 12.88 16.79
CA GLY A 100 -9.32 12.16 15.59
C GLY A 100 -7.93 11.56 15.75
N LEU A 101 -7.43 10.94 14.69
CA LEU A 101 -6.04 10.43 14.65
C LEU A 101 -5.05 11.61 14.72
N PRO A 102 -3.92 11.47 15.44
CA PRO A 102 -2.85 12.46 15.38
C PRO A 102 -2.26 12.57 13.97
N SER A 103 -1.66 13.72 13.66
CA SER A 103 -0.98 13.90 12.39
C SER A 103 0.33 13.08 12.34
N PRO A 104 0.87 12.81 11.14
CA PRO A 104 2.22 12.27 11.02
C PRO A 104 3.26 13.12 11.75
N GLU A 105 3.08 14.44 11.79
CA GLU A 105 3.99 15.37 12.48
C GLU A 105 4.01 15.14 13.99
N ASP A 106 2.83 15.00 14.60
CA ASP A 106 2.69 14.74 16.05
C ASP A 106 3.28 13.39 16.47
N LEU A 107 3.40 12.46 15.50
CA LEU A 107 3.87 11.09 15.69
C LEU A 107 5.29 10.86 15.18
N LYS A 108 6.05 11.92 14.89
CA LYS A 108 7.46 11.79 14.47
C LYS A 108 8.27 10.97 15.48
N GLY A 109 9.09 10.06 14.95
CA GLY A 109 9.92 9.13 15.74
C GLY A 109 9.13 8.06 16.51
N LYS A 110 7.81 7.91 16.27
CA LYS A 110 6.97 6.91 16.93
C LYS A 110 6.70 5.68 16.07
N ILE A 111 6.68 4.53 16.73
CA ILE A 111 6.26 3.25 16.20
C ILE A 111 4.93 2.91 16.85
N LEU A 112 3.89 2.71 16.03
CA LEU A 112 2.56 2.35 16.46
C LEU A 112 2.34 0.86 16.26
N LEU A 113 1.62 0.21 17.18
CA LEU A 113 1.21 -1.17 17.03
C LEU A 113 -0.22 -1.24 16.48
N LYS A 114 -0.39 -1.90 15.32
CA LYS A 114 -1.72 -2.30 14.80
C LYS A 114 -1.96 -3.77 15.16
N ALA A 115 -2.85 -4.01 16.11
CA ALA A 115 -3.24 -5.35 16.56
C ALA A 115 -4.62 -5.32 17.23
N LYS A 116 -5.13 -6.49 17.65
CA LYS A 116 -6.35 -6.56 18.47
C LYS A 116 -6.10 -5.92 19.85
N LYS A 117 -7.14 -5.31 20.43
CA LYS A 117 -7.09 -4.62 21.73
C LYS A 117 -8.28 -5.06 22.60
N LEU A 118 -8.02 -5.28 23.89
CA LEU A 118 -9.04 -5.39 24.93
C LEU A 118 -9.68 -4.02 25.16
N GLY A 119 -11.00 -3.93 25.01
CA GLY A 119 -11.73 -2.69 25.29
C GLY A 119 -11.55 -1.56 24.28
N GLY A 120 -11.92 -0.36 24.69
CA GLY A 120 -11.78 0.90 23.94
C GLY A 120 -10.60 1.77 24.41
N LEU A 121 -10.36 2.88 23.71
CA LEU A 121 -9.44 3.90 24.25
C LEU A 121 -10.07 4.58 25.47
N GLU A 122 -11.38 4.79 25.46
CA GLU A 122 -12.13 5.45 26.54
C GLU A 122 -12.01 4.71 27.87
N GLU A 123 -12.05 3.36 27.84
CA GLU A 123 -11.88 2.50 29.02
C GLU A 123 -10.45 2.55 29.59
N SER A 124 -9.47 2.90 28.75
CA SER A 124 -8.08 3.09 29.19
C SER A 124 -7.90 4.38 30.00
N PHE A 125 -8.80 5.38 29.84
CA PHE A 125 -8.78 6.66 30.57
C PHE A 125 -9.62 6.64 31.85
N SER A 126 -10.73 5.90 31.88
CA SER A 126 -11.65 5.88 33.02
C SER A 126 -11.14 5.11 34.23
N GLY A 127 -9.99 4.42 34.13
CA GLY A 127 -9.42 3.63 35.22
C GLY A 127 -10.26 2.41 35.63
N THR A 128 -11.36 2.14 34.92
CA THR A 128 -12.22 0.96 35.07
C THR A 128 -11.65 -0.23 34.30
N ALA A 129 -10.34 -0.42 34.38
CA ALA A 129 -9.70 -1.60 33.80
C ALA A 129 -10.11 -2.82 34.64
N ASP A 130 -10.70 -3.81 33.99
CA ASP A 130 -10.87 -5.13 34.58
C ASP A 130 -9.49 -5.63 35.06
N ASP A 131 -9.42 -6.11 36.30
CA ASP A 131 -8.16 -6.55 36.95
C ASP A 131 -7.62 -7.86 36.33
N SER A 132 -8.33 -8.38 35.32
CA SER A 132 -7.95 -9.56 34.56
C SER A 132 -6.71 -9.29 33.69
N GLN A 133 -5.67 -10.10 33.89
CA GLN A 133 -4.42 -10.05 33.11
C GLN A 133 -4.58 -10.56 31.66
N THR A 134 -5.78 -11.06 31.30
CA THR A 134 -6.10 -11.61 29.98
C THR A 134 -7.57 -11.38 29.67
N GLY A 135 -7.91 -11.13 28.41
CA GLY A 135 -9.30 -11.10 27.94
C GLY A 135 -9.51 -11.90 26.66
N GLU A 136 -10.77 -12.06 26.26
CA GLU A 136 -11.14 -12.68 24.99
C GLU A 136 -11.42 -11.61 23.94
N VAL A 137 -10.84 -11.78 22.76
CA VAL A 137 -11.17 -11.00 21.56
C VAL A 137 -11.68 -11.94 20.48
N THR A 138 -12.56 -11.43 19.62
CA THR A 138 -13.03 -12.20 18.46
C THR A 138 -11.85 -12.48 17.54
N ASP A 139 -11.77 -13.74 17.15
CA ASP A 139 -10.82 -14.26 16.19
C ASP A 139 -11.55 -14.49 14.88
N ASP A 140 -11.86 -13.36 14.26
CA ASP A 140 -12.24 -13.32 12.86
C ASP A 140 -10.90 -13.17 12.13
N ASP A 141 -10.26 -14.29 11.78
CA ASP A 141 -9.04 -14.30 10.96
C ASP A 141 -9.24 -13.31 9.81
N GLU A 142 -8.31 -12.35 9.66
CA GLU A 142 -8.42 -11.34 8.60
C GLU A 142 -8.48 -12.02 7.22
N ALA A 143 -8.04 -13.28 7.12
CA ALA A 143 -8.17 -14.20 5.99
C ALA A 143 -9.57 -14.83 5.87
N GLU A 144 -10.63 -14.02 5.73
CA GLU A 144 -11.88 -14.56 5.18
C GLU A 144 -11.67 -14.89 3.69
N MET A 145 -11.50 -16.18 3.37
CA MET A 145 -11.65 -16.68 2.01
C MET A 145 -13.03 -16.25 1.49
N ASP A 146 -13.06 -15.65 0.29
CA ASP A 146 -14.25 -15.13 -0.40
C ASP A 146 -15.50 -15.96 -0.10
N GLU A 147 -16.45 -15.38 0.66
CA GLU A 147 -17.73 -16.02 0.99
C GLU A 147 -18.48 -16.50 -0.27
N ASP A 148 -18.27 -15.84 -1.41
CA ASP A 148 -18.90 -16.19 -2.69
C ASP A 148 -18.44 -17.56 -3.22
N ASN A 149 -17.22 -18.02 -2.89
CA ASN A 149 -16.73 -19.36 -3.27
C ASN A 149 -17.11 -20.45 -2.25
N VAL A 150 -17.45 -20.08 -1.01
CA VAL A 150 -17.88 -21.03 0.04
C VAL A 150 -19.36 -21.41 -0.12
N ARG A 151 -20.16 -20.59 -0.82
CA ARG A 151 -21.58 -20.84 -1.08
C ARG A 151 -21.87 -22.12 -1.86
N GLN A 152 -20.89 -22.67 -2.60
CA GLN A 152 -21.07 -23.94 -3.31
C GLN A 152 -20.66 -25.20 -2.50
N SER A 153 -19.92 -25.07 -1.39
CA SER A 153 -19.32 -26.24 -0.72
C SER A 153 -19.71 -26.46 0.76
N VAL A 154 -20.39 -25.52 1.43
CA VAL A 154 -20.72 -25.71 2.87
C VAL A 154 -22.15 -25.28 3.20
N ARG A 155 -23.14 -26.06 2.76
CA ARG A 155 -24.42 -26.18 3.48
C ARG A 155 -24.18 -27.12 4.67
N HIS A 156 -24.36 -26.60 5.89
CA HIS A 156 -24.24 -27.28 7.20
C HIS A 156 -22.87 -27.29 7.89
N ARG A 157 -22.52 -26.16 8.52
CA ARG A 157 -22.03 -26.10 9.90
C ARG A 157 -21.98 -24.63 10.33
N GLY A 158 -22.73 -24.24 11.35
CA GLY A 158 -22.59 -22.92 11.95
C GLY A 158 -21.18 -22.76 12.49
N LYS A 159 -20.35 -21.93 11.85
CA LYS A 159 -19.03 -21.57 12.36
C LYS A 159 -19.24 -20.74 13.64
N LYS A 160 -18.96 -21.34 14.80
CA LYS A 160 -18.74 -20.55 16.02
C LYS A 160 -17.53 -19.66 15.75
N LYS A 161 -17.67 -18.35 15.96
CA LYS A 161 -16.54 -17.43 15.90
C LYS A 161 -15.45 -17.92 16.86
N SER A 162 -14.25 -18.12 16.33
CA SER A 162 -13.08 -18.44 17.14
C SER A 162 -12.88 -17.30 18.14
N LYS A 163 -12.50 -17.62 19.37
CA LYS A 163 -12.15 -16.62 20.38
C LYS A 163 -10.67 -16.77 20.68
N GLN A 164 -9.94 -15.69 20.54
CA GLN A 164 -8.53 -15.64 20.87
C GLN A 164 -8.36 -15.02 22.25
N ARG A 165 -7.52 -15.63 23.09
CA ARG A 165 -7.09 -15.00 24.35
C ARG A 165 -5.96 -14.01 24.08
N LEU A 166 -6.12 -12.80 24.59
CA LEU A 166 -5.16 -11.70 24.45
C LEU A 166 -4.62 -11.30 25.82
N SER A 167 -3.29 -11.20 25.93
CA SER A 167 -2.60 -10.67 27.11
C SER A 167 -2.83 -9.17 27.23
N LYS A 168 -3.00 -8.70 28.47
CA LYS A 168 -3.18 -7.27 28.75
C LYS A 168 -1.95 -6.47 28.32
N GLU A 169 -0.76 -7.01 28.54
CA GLU A 169 0.52 -6.35 28.24
C GLU A 169 0.71 -6.06 26.74
N LEU A 170 0.27 -6.98 25.87
CA LEU A 170 0.29 -6.75 24.43
C LEU A 170 -0.82 -5.80 23.99
N SER A 171 -2.02 -5.96 24.55
CA SER A 171 -3.17 -5.07 24.29
C SER A 171 -2.90 -3.61 24.66
N ASP A 172 -2.17 -3.36 25.74
CA ASP A 172 -1.81 -2.01 26.21
C ASP A 172 -0.83 -1.32 25.26
N CYS A 173 -0.12 -2.06 24.40
CA CYS A 173 0.73 -1.48 23.36
C CYS A 173 -0.07 -0.95 22.16
N VAL A 174 -1.38 -1.28 22.05
CA VAL A 174 -2.26 -0.83 20.96
C VAL A 174 -2.98 0.45 21.39
N VAL A 175 -2.74 1.54 20.65
CA VAL A 175 -3.31 2.87 20.91
C VAL A 175 -4.24 3.30 19.77
N TYR A 176 -3.67 3.79 18.67
CA TYR A 176 -4.43 4.40 17.57
C TYR A 176 -4.77 3.44 16.41
N CYS A 177 -4.35 2.18 16.49
CA CYS A 177 -4.53 1.21 15.41
C CYS A 177 -5.16 -0.10 15.90
N LYS A 178 -6.32 -0.02 16.54
CA LYS A 178 -7.07 -1.20 16.97
C LYS A 178 -7.61 -1.95 15.75
N SER A 179 -7.20 -3.20 15.56
CA SER A 179 -7.78 -4.06 14.52
C SER A 179 -9.22 -4.40 14.86
N VAL A 180 -10.13 -4.19 13.90
CA VAL A 180 -11.55 -4.52 14.04
C VAL A 180 -12.08 -5.25 12.81
N HIS A 181 -13.11 -6.08 13.03
CA HIS A 181 -13.87 -6.65 11.93
C HIS A 181 -14.80 -5.60 11.33
N PHE A 182 -14.82 -5.51 10.00
CA PHE A 182 -15.70 -4.60 9.28
C PHE A 182 -17.06 -5.25 9.01
N SER A 183 -18.14 -4.63 9.52
CA SER A 183 -19.50 -5.08 9.25
C SER A 183 -20.07 -4.52 7.94
N ASN A 184 -20.24 -3.20 7.86
CA ASN A 184 -20.65 -2.47 6.66
C ASN A 184 -20.44 -0.97 6.89
N PHE A 185 -20.47 -0.17 5.82
CA PHE A 185 -20.22 1.27 5.90
C PHE A 185 -21.25 2.03 6.76
N LYS A 186 -22.51 1.59 6.75
CA LYS A 186 -23.58 2.23 7.54
C LYS A 186 -23.34 2.04 9.04
N HIS A 187 -22.98 0.84 9.45
CA HIS A 187 -22.59 0.53 10.83
C HIS A 187 -21.33 1.29 11.23
N SER A 188 -20.30 1.27 10.37
CA SER A 188 -19.05 1.97 10.64
C SER A 188 -19.24 3.48 10.81
N HIS A 189 -20.06 4.11 9.97
CA HIS A 189 -20.34 5.54 10.07
C HIS A 189 -20.92 5.97 11.43
N ILE A 190 -21.72 5.10 12.05
CA ILE A 190 -22.40 5.38 13.33
C ILE A 190 -21.55 4.97 14.54
N HIS A 191 -20.87 3.83 14.46
CA HIS A 191 -20.31 3.16 15.63
C HIS A 191 -18.78 3.13 15.67
N SER A 192 -18.11 3.17 14.53
CA SER A 192 -16.67 3.00 14.49
C SER A 192 -15.93 4.23 15.01
N LYS A 193 -14.77 3.98 15.58
CA LYS A 193 -13.91 5.01 16.16
C LYS A 193 -12.74 5.32 15.24
N PHE A 194 -12.20 6.53 15.32
CA PHE A 194 -11.07 6.98 14.49
C PHE A 194 -9.81 6.12 14.68
N TYR A 195 -9.65 5.48 15.85
CA TYR A 195 -8.52 4.62 16.19
C TYR A 195 -8.72 3.15 15.77
N GLU A 196 -9.84 2.83 15.12
CA GLU A 196 -10.13 1.50 14.62
C GLU A 196 -9.75 1.36 13.14
N VAL A 197 -9.08 0.26 12.82
CA VAL A 197 -8.55 -0.07 11.50
C VAL A 197 -9.21 -1.34 11.00
N ALA A 198 -9.88 -1.25 9.86
CA ALA A 198 -10.43 -2.39 9.14
C ALA A 198 -9.43 -2.89 8.09
N SER A 199 -9.36 -4.21 7.90
CA SER A 199 -8.56 -4.84 6.86
C SER A 199 -9.45 -5.54 5.82
N PHE A 200 -9.08 -5.46 4.55
CA PHE A 200 -9.76 -6.12 3.44
C PHE A 200 -8.77 -6.85 2.53
N THR A 201 -9.17 -8.01 2.01
CA THR A 201 -8.52 -8.59 0.84
C THR A 201 -8.73 -7.68 -0.37
N GLU A 202 -7.83 -7.74 -1.36
CA GLU A 202 -8.01 -6.99 -2.61
C GLU A 202 -9.37 -7.27 -3.28
N SER A 203 -9.86 -8.52 -3.24
CA SER A 203 -11.15 -8.90 -3.84
C SER A 203 -12.33 -8.20 -3.15
N LYS A 204 -12.34 -8.20 -1.81
CA LYS A 204 -13.40 -7.56 -1.00
C LYS A 204 -13.36 -6.05 -1.16
N ALA A 205 -12.15 -5.46 -1.19
CA ALA A 205 -11.97 -4.03 -1.43
C ALA A 205 -12.47 -3.62 -2.82
N ARG A 206 -12.15 -4.38 -3.89
CA ARG A 206 -12.68 -4.14 -5.25
C ARG A 206 -14.20 -4.23 -5.30
N ARG A 207 -14.80 -5.18 -4.58
CA ARG A 207 -16.27 -5.28 -4.50
C ARG A 207 -16.88 -4.02 -3.88
N HIS A 208 -16.34 -3.55 -2.75
CA HIS A 208 -16.79 -2.30 -2.14
C HIS A 208 -16.56 -1.07 -3.03
N LEU A 209 -15.45 -1.01 -3.77
CA LEU A 209 -15.17 0.07 -4.71
C LEU A 209 -16.24 0.16 -5.80
N ARG A 210 -16.65 -0.97 -6.39
CA ARG A 210 -17.69 -0.99 -7.42
C ARG A 210 -19.10 -0.75 -6.88
N ASP A 211 -19.42 -1.36 -5.75
CA ASP A 211 -20.80 -1.44 -5.29
C ASP A 211 -21.19 -0.24 -4.40
N THR A 212 -20.23 0.29 -3.64
CA THR A 212 -20.42 1.35 -2.62
C THR A 212 -19.18 2.26 -2.53
N GLY A 213 -18.65 2.71 -3.68
CA GLY A 213 -17.38 3.43 -3.77
C GLY A 213 -17.38 4.74 -2.97
N ALA A 214 -18.46 5.52 -3.05
CA ALA A 214 -18.61 6.78 -2.34
C ALA A 214 -18.60 6.60 -0.81
N GLU A 215 -19.30 5.58 -0.29
CA GLU A 215 -19.29 5.25 1.14
C GLU A 215 -17.91 4.79 1.60
N PHE A 216 -17.16 4.12 0.73
CA PHE A 216 -15.80 3.69 1.05
C PHE A 216 -14.85 4.90 1.13
N VAL A 217 -14.95 5.85 0.20
CA VAL A 217 -14.20 7.12 0.26
C VAL A 217 -14.52 7.88 1.54
N HIS A 218 -15.81 7.97 1.90
CA HIS A 218 -16.26 8.62 3.13
C HIS A 218 -15.74 7.92 4.39
N HIS A 219 -15.79 6.59 4.44
CA HIS A 219 -15.21 5.82 5.54
C HIS A 219 -13.71 6.16 5.73
N ASN A 220 -12.98 6.23 4.63
CA ASN A 220 -11.55 6.52 4.61
C ASN A 220 -11.19 7.99 4.91
N CYS A 221 -12.16 8.90 5.03
CA CYS A 221 -11.88 10.27 5.49
C CYS A 221 -11.69 10.35 7.02
N ARG A 222 -12.20 9.38 7.78
CA ARG A 222 -12.17 9.36 9.26
C ARG A 222 -11.37 8.21 9.85
N GLN A 223 -11.26 7.10 9.14
CA GLN A 223 -10.61 5.87 9.60
C GLN A 223 -9.51 5.41 8.64
N LEU A 224 -8.55 4.66 9.16
CA LEU A 224 -7.55 3.98 8.34
C LEU A 224 -8.09 2.64 7.85
N THR A 225 -7.88 2.36 6.57
CA THR A 225 -8.15 1.05 5.97
C THR A 225 -6.86 0.40 5.52
N ARG A 226 -6.70 -0.88 5.86
CA ARG A 226 -5.69 -1.76 5.29
C ARG A 226 -6.27 -2.60 4.16
N VAL A 227 -5.61 -2.63 3.01
CA VAL A 227 -5.91 -3.58 1.93
C VAL A 227 -4.68 -4.44 1.70
N TYR A 228 -4.85 -5.74 1.51
CA TYR A 228 -3.73 -6.66 1.33
C TYR A 228 -3.99 -7.68 0.21
N PRO A 229 -2.94 -8.29 -0.37
CA PRO A 229 -3.06 -9.20 -1.50
C PRO A 229 -3.88 -10.45 -1.14
N SER A 230 -4.61 -10.99 -2.13
CA SER A 230 -5.37 -12.23 -1.92
C SER A 230 -4.44 -13.42 -1.62
N GLY A 231 -4.88 -14.34 -0.76
CA GLY A 231 -4.17 -15.59 -0.48
C GLY A 231 -3.97 -16.51 -1.70
N PHE A 232 -4.68 -16.26 -2.80
CA PHE A 232 -4.45 -16.95 -4.09
C PHE A 232 -3.14 -16.51 -4.77
N ARG A 233 -2.53 -15.38 -4.37
CA ARG A 233 -1.24 -14.89 -4.90
C ARG A 233 -0.07 -15.56 -4.19
N THR A 234 0.01 -16.88 -4.31
CA THR A 234 1.06 -17.69 -3.67
C THR A 234 2.46 -17.39 -4.23
N ASP A 235 2.53 -16.82 -5.43
CA ASP A 235 3.75 -16.31 -6.08
C ASP A 235 4.20 -14.94 -5.55
N SER A 236 3.51 -14.39 -4.54
CA SER A 236 3.72 -13.03 -4.04
C SER A 236 3.52 -11.94 -5.09
N SER A 237 2.73 -12.17 -6.15
CA SER A 237 2.34 -11.12 -7.08
C SER A 237 1.63 -9.97 -6.38
N ASN A 238 1.63 -8.80 -7.01
CA ASN A 238 0.97 -7.60 -6.49
C ASN A 238 -0.28 -7.28 -7.33
N PHE A 239 -1.30 -6.73 -6.69
CA PHE A 239 -2.41 -6.07 -7.37
C PHE A 239 -2.04 -4.62 -7.72
N ASN A 240 -2.87 -3.96 -8.53
CA ASN A 240 -2.74 -2.54 -8.83
C ASN A 240 -3.16 -1.71 -7.60
N PRO A 241 -2.24 -1.01 -6.91
CA PRO A 241 -2.57 -0.24 -5.71
C PRO A 241 -3.42 1.00 -6.00
N GLN A 242 -3.39 1.52 -7.23
CA GLN A 242 -4.14 2.73 -7.63
C GLN A 242 -5.65 2.54 -7.46
N GLU A 243 -6.18 1.34 -7.72
CA GLU A 243 -7.59 1.01 -7.49
C GLU A 243 -8.01 1.31 -6.04
N MET A 244 -7.14 1.01 -5.07
CA MET A 244 -7.41 1.21 -3.65
C MET A 244 -7.23 2.67 -3.23
N TRP A 245 -6.26 3.36 -3.83
CA TRP A 245 -6.08 4.80 -3.60
C TRP A 245 -7.24 5.64 -4.15
N ASN A 246 -7.91 5.17 -5.21
CA ASN A 246 -9.15 5.79 -5.69
C ASN A 246 -10.28 5.75 -4.65
N ALA A 247 -10.30 4.77 -3.74
CA ALA A 247 -11.22 4.75 -2.60
C ALA A 247 -10.68 5.52 -1.37
N GLY A 248 -9.49 6.11 -1.46
CA GLY A 248 -8.83 6.77 -0.34
C GLY A 248 -8.24 5.82 0.71
N CYS A 249 -8.12 4.52 0.42
CA CYS A 249 -7.46 3.54 1.30
C CYS A 249 -5.98 3.91 1.50
N GLN A 250 -5.52 3.90 2.74
CA GLN A 250 -4.23 4.47 3.12
C GLN A 250 -3.13 3.41 3.28
N ILE A 251 -3.47 2.24 3.85
CA ILE A 251 -2.52 1.15 4.11
C ILE A 251 -2.70 0.09 3.03
N VAL A 252 -2.27 0.39 1.80
CA VAL A 252 -2.34 -0.54 0.67
C VAL A 252 -1.08 -1.41 0.66
N ALA A 253 -1.16 -2.56 1.30
CA ALA A 253 -0.04 -3.47 1.49
C ALA A 253 0.30 -4.22 0.19
N LEU A 254 1.59 -4.24 -0.14
CA LEU A 254 2.15 -4.93 -1.30
C LEU A 254 3.31 -5.82 -0.87
N ASN A 255 3.58 -6.84 -1.67
CA ASN A 255 4.77 -7.68 -1.60
C ASN A 255 5.99 -6.90 -2.11
N PHE A 256 6.69 -6.20 -1.22
CA PHE A 256 7.86 -5.35 -1.56
C PHE A 256 9.03 -6.09 -2.21
N GLN A 257 9.09 -7.41 -2.04
CA GLN A 257 10.06 -8.30 -2.67
C GLN A 257 9.78 -8.55 -4.15
N THR A 258 8.54 -8.33 -4.60
CA THR A 258 8.09 -8.67 -5.95
C THR A 258 8.09 -7.44 -6.84
N ALA A 259 9.09 -7.39 -7.71
CA ALA A 259 9.22 -6.39 -8.75
C ALA A 259 8.09 -6.48 -9.80
N GLY A 260 7.65 -5.34 -10.34
CA GLY A 260 6.59 -5.27 -11.35
C GLY A 260 5.67 -4.06 -11.16
N GLU A 261 4.61 -3.99 -11.98
CA GLU A 261 3.69 -2.85 -12.08
C GLU A 261 3.21 -2.30 -10.73
N GLY A 262 2.75 -3.18 -9.82
CA GLY A 262 2.28 -2.74 -8.50
C GLY A 262 3.36 -2.02 -7.68
N MET A 263 4.62 -2.48 -7.74
CA MET A 263 5.73 -1.81 -7.08
C MET A 263 6.22 -0.58 -7.85
N ASP A 264 6.12 -0.57 -9.18
CA ASP A 264 6.42 0.61 -9.99
C ASP A 264 5.50 1.79 -9.62
N LEU A 265 4.20 1.51 -9.49
CA LEU A 265 3.17 2.45 -9.04
C LEU A 265 3.39 2.91 -7.61
N ASN A 266 3.69 1.98 -6.70
CA ASN A 266 4.03 2.30 -5.31
C ASN A 266 5.24 3.23 -5.21
N ASP A 267 6.34 2.88 -5.86
CA ASP A 267 7.55 3.69 -5.81
C ASP A 267 7.33 5.06 -6.49
N GLY A 268 6.54 5.12 -7.57
CA GLY A 268 6.11 6.37 -8.20
C GLY A 268 5.30 7.27 -7.26
N MET A 269 4.29 6.71 -6.59
CA MET A 269 3.42 7.44 -5.66
C MET A 269 4.21 7.99 -4.48
N PHE A 270 5.05 7.15 -3.86
CA PHE A 270 5.75 7.50 -2.61
C PHE A 270 7.08 8.23 -2.81
N ARG A 271 7.54 8.47 -4.05
CA ARG A 271 8.60 9.46 -4.33
C ARG A 271 8.17 10.90 -4.04
N GLN A 272 6.86 11.15 -4.00
CA GLN A 272 6.32 12.44 -3.59
C GLN A 272 6.74 12.81 -2.17
N ASN A 273 6.59 14.09 -1.85
CA ASN A 273 6.75 14.59 -0.48
C ASN A 273 8.10 14.19 0.15
N GLY A 274 9.18 14.28 -0.64
CA GLY A 274 10.54 13.94 -0.21
C GLY A 274 10.78 12.46 0.07
N GLY A 275 9.94 11.55 -0.45
CA GLY A 275 10.14 10.12 -0.20
C GLY A 275 9.75 9.68 1.22
N CYS A 276 9.02 10.51 1.95
CA CYS A 276 8.86 10.34 3.39
C CYS A 276 7.88 9.20 3.79
N GLY A 277 7.19 8.61 2.81
CA GLY A 277 6.25 7.51 2.99
C GLY A 277 4.82 7.91 3.40
N TYR A 278 4.54 9.22 3.52
CA TYR A 278 3.21 9.77 3.71
C TYR A 278 2.90 10.79 2.62
N VAL A 279 1.80 10.59 1.89
CA VAL A 279 1.32 11.48 0.83
C VAL A 279 -0.08 11.97 1.19
N LEU A 280 -0.28 13.29 1.14
CA LEU A 280 -1.56 13.89 1.49
C LEU A 280 -2.60 13.58 0.40
N LYS A 281 -3.76 13.04 0.80
CA LYS A 281 -4.88 12.77 -0.11
C LYS A 281 -5.46 14.05 -0.74
N PRO A 282 -6.08 13.97 -1.93
CA PRO A 282 -6.81 15.07 -2.54
C PRO A 282 -7.88 15.66 -1.60
N GLY A 283 -8.20 16.95 -1.77
CA GLY A 283 -9.13 17.66 -0.89
C GLY A 283 -10.51 17.00 -0.80
N PHE A 284 -11.05 16.53 -1.92
CA PHE A 284 -12.35 15.85 -2.00
C PHE A 284 -12.41 14.48 -1.32
N MET A 285 -11.26 13.89 -0.94
CA MET A 285 -11.19 12.63 -0.17
C MET A 285 -10.93 12.84 1.32
N ARG A 286 -10.81 14.09 1.76
CA ARG A 286 -10.53 14.48 3.15
C ARG A 286 -11.70 15.18 3.81
N ASP A 287 -12.63 15.69 3.03
CA ASP A 287 -13.80 16.42 3.49
C ASP A 287 -15.00 15.47 3.63
N ALA A 288 -15.54 15.35 4.84
CA ALA A 288 -16.67 14.48 5.13
C ALA A 288 -18.01 15.00 4.56
N GLU A 289 -18.08 16.29 4.21
CA GLU A 289 -19.27 16.89 3.61
C GLU A 289 -19.30 16.71 2.09
N LYS A 290 -18.14 16.39 1.48
CA LYS A 290 -18.04 16.13 0.04
C LYS A 290 -18.27 14.67 -0.26
N THR A 291 -19.02 14.42 -1.32
CA THR A 291 -19.21 13.07 -1.87
C THR A 291 -18.39 12.94 -3.14
N PHE A 292 -17.41 12.04 -3.13
CA PHE A 292 -16.66 11.64 -4.32
C PHE A 292 -16.90 10.17 -4.59
N ASP A 293 -17.27 9.85 -5.82
CA ASP A 293 -17.44 8.49 -6.31
C ASP A 293 -16.43 8.22 -7.43
N PRO A 294 -15.49 7.27 -7.25
CA PRO A 294 -14.51 6.92 -8.27
C PRO A 294 -15.11 6.46 -9.59
N GLU A 295 -16.31 5.87 -9.59
CA GLU A 295 -16.99 5.40 -10.83
C GLU A 295 -17.61 6.57 -11.61
N THR A 296 -17.87 7.70 -10.94
CA THR A 296 -18.48 8.88 -11.56
C THR A 296 -17.77 10.19 -11.19
N PRO A 297 -16.46 10.33 -11.49
CA PRO A 297 -15.66 11.52 -11.14
C PRO A 297 -16.25 12.82 -11.72
N GLN A 298 -16.95 12.73 -12.85
CA GLN A 298 -17.64 13.85 -13.49
C GLN A 298 -18.77 14.48 -12.67
N LYS A 299 -19.27 13.79 -11.64
CA LYS A 299 -20.30 14.33 -10.73
C LYS A 299 -19.70 15.12 -9.56
N GLN A 300 -18.38 15.13 -9.40
CA GLN A 300 -17.72 15.81 -8.31
C GLN A 300 -17.81 17.33 -8.48
N ASP A 301 -18.02 18.04 -7.37
CA ASP A 301 -17.82 19.49 -7.34
C ASP A 301 -16.38 19.87 -7.70
N GLY A 302 -16.25 20.82 -8.63
CA GLY A 302 -14.95 21.25 -9.14
C GLY A 302 -14.31 20.24 -10.10
N TYR A 303 -15.11 19.38 -10.75
CA TYR A 303 -14.66 18.51 -11.82
C TYR A 303 -13.95 19.30 -12.94
N GLN A 304 -12.67 19.02 -13.14
CA GLN A 304 -11.79 19.72 -14.09
C GLN A 304 -10.90 18.69 -14.82
N PRO A 305 -11.40 18.11 -15.93
CA PRO A 305 -10.62 17.17 -16.72
C PRO A 305 -9.49 17.90 -17.48
N VAL A 306 -8.40 17.19 -17.74
CA VAL A 306 -7.26 17.71 -18.51
C VAL A 306 -6.92 16.84 -19.70
N ALA A 307 -6.45 17.48 -20.77
CA ALA A 307 -5.85 16.82 -21.92
C ALA A 307 -4.34 16.69 -21.69
N LEU A 308 -3.86 15.46 -21.56
CA LEU A 308 -2.44 15.12 -21.51
C LEU A 308 -1.97 14.73 -22.92
N THR A 309 -1.06 15.51 -23.47
CA THR A 309 -0.39 15.22 -24.74
C THR A 309 1.08 14.95 -24.50
N ILE A 310 1.55 13.77 -24.91
CA ILE A 310 2.94 13.34 -24.78
C ILE A 310 3.47 13.04 -26.18
N GLN A 311 4.42 13.84 -26.66
CA GLN A 311 5.20 13.48 -27.83
C GLN A 311 6.42 12.69 -27.39
N VAL A 312 6.46 11.41 -27.77
CA VAL A 312 7.62 10.54 -27.55
C VAL A 312 8.61 10.81 -28.69
N ILE A 313 9.69 11.52 -28.41
CA ILE A 313 10.60 12.01 -29.46
C ILE A 313 11.67 10.96 -29.74
N SER A 314 12.44 10.57 -28.74
CA SER A 314 13.56 9.62 -28.91
C SER A 314 13.93 8.91 -27.61
N GLY A 315 14.73 7.86 -27.71
CA GLY A 315 15.35 7.15 -26.59
C GLY A 315 16.86 7.30 -26.64
N GLN A 316 17.52 7.10 -25.51
CA GLN A 316 18.97 7.20 -25.40
C GLN A 316 19.48 5.98 -24.64
N GLN A 317 20.39 5.21 -25.24
CA GLN A 317 21.14 4.14 -24.59
C GLN A 317 20.26 3.15 -23.81
N LEU A 318 19.21 2.66 -24.48
CA LEU A 318 18.31 1.65 -23.94
C LEU A 318 19.09 0.35 -23.70
N PRO A 319 18.96 -0.26 -22.51
CA PRO A 319 19.71 -1.46 -22.18
C PRO A 319 19.27 -2.62 -23.07
N LYS A 320 20.25 -3.41 -23.48
CA LYS A 320 19.98 -4.70 -24.11
C LYS A 320 19.45 -5.66 -23.05
N VAL A 321 18.27 -6.23 -23.29
CA VAL A 321 17.59 -7.16 -22.39
C VAL A 321 17.76 -8.62 -22.81
N ASN A 322 17.91 -8.86 -24.11
CA ASN A 322 18.11 -10.21 -24.63
C ASN A 322 19.57 -10.67 -24.46
N ILE A 323 19.75 -11.91 -24.00
CA ILE A 323 21.07 -12.53 -23.76
C ILE A 323 21.79 -12.86 -25.07
N LYS A 324 21.06 -13.00 -26.19
CA LYS A 324 21.65 -13.33 -27.51
C LYS A 324 22.59 -12.22 -27.96
N GLU A 325 23.87 -12.53 -28.17
CA GLU A 325 24.93 -11.54 -28.49
C GLU A 325 24.64 -10.67 -29.71
N ASP A 326 23.98 -11.21 -30.74
CA ASP A 326 23.70 -10.48 -31.99
C ASP A 326 22.36 -9.74 -32.03
N SER A 327 21.51 -9.89 -31.01
CA SER A 327 20.22 -9.19 -30.96
C SER A 327 20.41 -7.73 -30.55
N ILE A 328 19.83 -6.82 -31.33
CA ILE A 328 19.66 -5.42 -30.95
C ILE A 328 18.20 -5.26 -30.53
N VAL A 329 17.96 -4.41 -29.53
CA VAL A 329 16.60 -4.10 -29.06
C VAL A 329 15.79 -3.44 -30.18
N ASP A 330 14.53 -3.85 -30.28
CA ASP A 330 13.51 -3.30 -31.17
C ASP A 330 12.52 -2.44 -30.35
N PRO A 331 12.91 -1.24 -29.87
CA PRO A 331 12.18 -0.61 -28.79
C PRO A 331 10.85 -0.02 -29.24
N LEU A 332 9.84 -0.19 -28.39
CA LEU A 332 8.62 0.62 -28.39
C LEU A 332 8.43 1.27 -27.02
N VAL A 333 7.69 2.37 -26.99
CA VAL A 333 7.33 3.06 -25.75
C VAL A 333 5.82 2.97 -25.55
N ARG A 334 5.40 2.43 -24.42
CA ARG A 334 4.00 2.45 -23.96
C ARG A 334 3.85 3.48 -22.86
N VAL A 335 2.80 4.28 -22.95
CA VAL A 335 2.37 5.20 -21.89
C VAL A 335 1.02 4.75 -21.38
N GLU A 336 0.95 4.54 -20.07
CA GLU A 336 -0.20 4.00 -19.35
C GLU A 336 -0.67 5.04 -18.33
N ILE A 337 -1.98 5.27 -18.30
CA ILE A 337 -2.66 6.12 -17.30
C ILE A 337 -3.38 5.19 -16.32
N TYR A 338 -3.03 5.32 -15.06
CA TYR A 338 -3.69 4.65 -13.95
C TYR A 338 -4.41 5.71 -13.12
N GLY A 339 -5.65 5.47 -12.73
CA GLY A 339 -6.45 6.43 -11.97
C GLY A 339 -7.82 5.86 -11.70
N VAL A 340 -8.83 6.73 -11.61
CA VAL A 340 -10.24 6.31 -11.63
C VAL A 340 -10.55 5.47 -12.88
N PRO A 341 -11.57 4.59 -12.87
CA PRO A 341 -11.90 3.73 -14.01
C PRO A 341 -11.98 4.47 -15.36
N LEU A 342 -12.54 5.68 -15.37
CA LEU A 342 -12.67 6.50 -16.58
C LEU A 342 -11.33 6.98 -17.18
N ASP A 343 -10.27 7.04 -16.37
CA ASP A 343 -8.93 7.48 -16.78
C ASP A 343 -8.06 6.33 -17.28
N GLN A 344 -8.43 5.07 -16.99
CA GLN A 344 -7.60 3.92 -17.31
C GLN A 344 -7.47 3.73 -18.82
N ASN A 345 -6.27 4.02 -19.34
CA ASN A 345 -5.99 3.98 -20.77
C ASN A 345 -4.51 3.72 -21.01
N ARG A 346 -4.18 3.15 -22.17
CA ARG A 346 -2.79 2.96 -22.61
C ARG A 346 -2.68 3.20 -24.11
N GLN A 347 -1.60 3.87 -24.51
CA GLN A 347 -1.23 4.03 -25.91
C GLN A 347 0.26 3.72 -26.06
N GLU A 348 0.65 3.30 -27.25
CA GLU A 348 2.04 2.94 -27.55
C GLU A 348 2.49 3.55 -28.87
N THR A 349 3.79 3.76 -28.99
CA THR A 349 4.44 4.14 -30.23
C THR A 349 4.56 2.93 -31.15
N ARG A 350 4.88 3.17 -32.42
CA ARG A 350 5.51 2.11 -33.24
C ARG A 350 6.81 1.62 -32.60
N TYR A 351 7.22 0.39 -32.92
CA TYR A 351 8.57 -0.07 -32.60
C TYR A 351 9.60 0.49 -33.60
N ILE A 352 10.86 0.58 -33.19
CA ILE A 352 12.00 0.90 -34.06
C ILE A 352 12.85 -0.34 -34.20
N ASP A 353 13.14 -0.76 -35.43
CA ASP A 353 13.95 -1.94 -35.71
C ASP A 353 15.43 -1.69 -35.38
N ASN A 354 16.03 -2.61 -34.63
CA ASN A 354 17.45 -2.73 -34.34
C ASN A 354 18.13 -1.43 -33.89
N ASN A 355 17.51 -0.68 -32.98
CA ASN A 355 18.11 0.55 -32.45
C ASN A 355 17.79 0.81 -30.97
N GLY A 356 18.68 0.37 -30.08
CA GLY A 356 18.67 0.77 -28.67
C GLY A 356 19.47 2.02 -28.34
N PHE A 357 20.36 2.46 -29.22
CA PHE A 357 21.31 3.52 -28.87
C PHE A 357 20.67 4.91 -28.93
N ASN A 358 19.90 5.18 -29.99
CA ASN A 358 19.24 6.47 -30.21
C ASN A 358 17.95 6.36 -31.06
N PRO A 359 16.99 5.48 -30.70
CA PRO A 359 15.73 5.34 -31.44
C PRO A 359 14.96 6.66 -31.48
N VAL A 360 14.26 6.94 -32.58
CA VAL A 360 13.49 8.16 -32.80
C VAL A 360 12.09 7.81 -33.27
N TRP A 361 11.08 8.27 -32.54
CA TRP A 361 9.67 7.95 -32.78
C TRP A 361 8.91 9.13 -33.40
N TYR A 362 8.88 10.28 -32.71
CA TYR A 362 8.01 11.44 -32.96
C TYR A 362 6.49 11.19 -32.85
N ASP A 363 6.10 10.00 -32.41
CA ASP A 363 4.73 9.62 -32.12
C ASP A 363 4.13 10.53 -31.01
N THR A 364 2.87 10.94 -31.17
CA THR A 364 2.15 11.78 -30.20
C THR A 364 0.98 11.01 -29.61
N LEU A 365 1.02 10.78 -28.31
CA LEU A 365 0.01 10.07 -27.54
C LEU A 365 -0.86 11.10 -26.81
N ARG A 366 -2.18 10.89 -26.79
CA ARG A 366 -3.15 11.86 -26.23
C ARG A 366 -4.15 11.17 -25.32
N PHE A 367 -4.28 11.68 -24.11
CA PHE A 367 -5.17 11.15 -23.07
C PHE A 367 -6.07 12.25 -22.53
N THR A 368 -7.31 11.90 -22.23
CA THR A 368 -8.20 12.70 -21.40
C THR A 368 -8.16 12.14 -19.99
N VAL A 369 -7.88 12.99 -19.00
CA VAL A 369 -7.76 12.60 -17.60
C VAL A 369 -8.80 13.38 -16.79
N HIS A 370 -9.78 12.65 -16.27
CA HIS A 370 -10.98 13.09 -15.59
C HIS A 370 -10.75 13.37 -14.09
N ALA A 371 -9.81 12.68 -13.43
CA ALA A 371 -9.41 12.97 -12.04
C ALA A 371 -7.89 13.16 -11.91
N PRO A 372 -7.35 14.31 -12.36
CA PRO A 372 -5.89 14.56 -12.41
C PRO A 372 -5.17 14.41 -11.06
N GLU A 373 -5.87 14.67 -9.95
CA GLU A 373 -5.41 14.50 -8.57
C GLU A 373 -5.06 13.06 -8.20
N LEU A 374 -5.70 12.09 -8.86
CA LEU A 374 -5.54 10.66 -8.59
C LEU A 374 -4.72 9.96 -9.68
N ALA A 375 -4.53 10.59 -10.83
CA ALA A 375 -3.89 9.96 -11.97
C ALA A 375 -2.37 9.76 -11.77
N MET A 376 -1.91 8.58 -12.14
CA MET A 376 -0.52 8.16 -12.27
C MET A 376 -0.21 7.91 -13.74
N VAL A 377 0.95 8.35 -14.20
CA VAL A 377 1.44 8.09 -15.56
C VAL A 377 2.65 7.16 -15.47
N ARG A 378 2.63 6.09 -16.25
CA ARG A 378 3.71 5.11 -16.33
C ARG A 378 4.20 5.02 -17.77
N PHE A 379 5.50 5.22 -17.93
CA PHE A 379 6.24 5.02 -19.17
C PHE A 379 6.91 3.66 -19.11
N VAL A 380 6.72 2.84 -20.13
CA VAL A 380 7.33 1.52 -20.25
C VAL A 380 8.03 1.45 -21.59
N VAL A 381 9.29 1.03 -21.57
CA VAL A 381 10.02 0.67 -22.78
C VAL A 381 10.07 -0.85 -22.84
N GLU A 382 9.70 -1.39 -24.00
CA GLU A 382 9.72 -2.83 -24.27
C GLU A 382 10.53 -3.12 -25.53
N ASP A 383 11.16 -4.29 -25.58
CA ASP A 383 11.82 -4.86 -26.73
C ASP A 383 10.78 -5.70 -27.51
N TYR A 384 10.41 -5.26 -28.70
CA TYR A 384 9.37 -5.90 -29.48
C TYR A 384 9.82 -7.28 -29.99
N ASP A 385 9.00 -8.31 -29.78
CA ASP A 385 9.23 -9.63 -30.34
C ASP A 385 7.99 -10.09 -31.14
N LYS A 386 8.20 -10.50 -32.40
CA LYS A 386 7.11 -11.00 -33.27
C LYS A 386 6.54 -12.35 -32.84
N THR A 387 7.34 -13.14 -32.13
CA THR A 387 7.09 -14.55 -31.83
C THR A 387 6.85 -14.84 -30.36
N SER A 388 7.26 -13.93 -29.48
CA SER A 388 7.13 -14.08 -28.03
C SER A 388 6.55 -12.81 -27.40
N LYS A 389 6.47 -12.79 -26.07
CA LYS A 389 6.05 -11.59 -25.35
C LYS A 389 7.22 -10.61 -25.34
N ASN A 390 6.95 -9.33 -25.60
CA ASN A 390 7.96 -8.29 -25.53
C ASN A 390 8.72 -8.31 -24.19
N ASP A 391 10.04 -8.14 -24.26
CA ASP A 391 10.89 -8.06 -23.07
C ASP A 391 10.84 -6.67 -22.45
N PHE A 392 10.82 -6.60 -21.13
CA PHE A 392 10.82 -5.34 -20.40
C PHE A 392 12.22 -4.71 -20.43
N VAL A 393 12.34 -3.48 -20.94
CA VAL A 393 13.60 -2.72 -21.02
C VAL A 393 13.77 -1.76 -19.85
N GLY A 394 12.74 -1.00 -19.53
CA GLY A 394 12.78 -0.05 -18.42
C GLY A 394 11.45 0.67 -18.23
N GLN A 395 11.27 1.29 -17.08
CA GLN A 395 10.07 2.06 -16.78
C GLN A 395 10.36 3.34 -16.03
N TYR A 396 9.41 4.27 -16.06
CA TYR A 396 9.35 5.35 -15.10
C TYR A 396 7.88 5.67 -14.78
N THR A 397 7.57 5.86 -13.50
CA THR A 397 6.21 6.07 -13.01
C THR A 397 6.15 7.27 -12.08
N LEU A 398 5.18 8.15 -12.29
CA LEU A 398 4.94 9.34 -11.46
C LEU A 398 3.45 9.75 -11.44
N PRO A 399 2.99 10.43 -10.38
CA PRO A 399 1.70 11.12 -10.39
C PRO A 399 1.65 12.22 -11.44
N LEU A 400 0.50 12.39 -12.09
CA LEU A 400 0.30 13.44 -13.11
C LEU A 400 0.59 14.84 -12.55
N ARG A 401 0.19 15.11 -11.30
CA ARG A 401 0.47 16.39 -10.63
C ARG A 401 1.95 16.68 -10.39
N CYS A 402 2.81 15.68 -10.47
CA CYS A 402 4.26 15.84 -10.36
C CYS A 402 4.95 15.94 -11.73
N MET A 403 4.20 15.79 -12.82
CA MET A 403 4.74 15.83 -14.17
C MET A 403 5.08 17.26 -14.59
N GLN A 404 6.31 17.47 -15.05
CA GLN A 404 6.74 18.76 -15.59
C GLN A 404 6.47 18.85 -17.09
N GLN A 405 5.88 19.96 -17.53
CA GLN A 405 5.60 20.22 -18.95
C GLN A 405 6.87 20.64 -19.72
N GLY A 406 6.77 20.66 -21.06
CA GLY A 406 7.83 21.01 -22.00
C GLY A 406 8.71 19.83 -22.37
N TYR A 407 9.91 20.11 -22.88
CA TYR A 407 10.91 19.10 -23.22
C TYR A 407 11.57 18.53 -21.97
N ARG A 408 11.55 17.21 -21.79
CA ARG A 408 12.07 16.51 -20.61
C ARG A 408 12.77 15.22 -21.00
N HIS A 409 13.76 14.84 -20.21
CA HIS A 409 14.25 13.46 -20.16
C HIS A 409 13.57 12.69 -19.05
N ILE A 410 13.13 11.48 -19.36
CA ILE A 410 12.61 10.50 -18.41
C ILE A 410 13.70 9.46 -18.20
N HIS A 411 14.29 9.44 -17.01
CA HIS A 411 15.36 8.51 -16.67
C HIS A 411 14.79 7.14 -16.30
N LEU A 412 15.17 6.11 -17.06
CA LEU A 412 14.54 4.79 -16.94
C LEU A 412 15.07 4.02 -15.73
N LEU A 413 14.17 3.25 -15.15
CA LEU A 413 14.41 2.34 -14.04
C LEU A 413 14.28 0.89 -14.51
N SER A 414 15.09 0.01 -13.93
CA SER A 414 14.99 -1.44 -14.13
C SER A 414 13.75 -2.00 -13.44
N LYS A 415 13.49 -3.29 -13.67
CA LYS A 415 12.33 -3.99 -13.12
C LYS A 415 12.24 -3.88 -11.59
N ASP A 416 13.37 -3.86 -10.89
CA ASP A 416 13.46 -3.73 -9.43
C ASP A 416 13.51 -2.28 -8.92
N GLY A 417 13.34 -1.29 -9.81
CA GLY A 417 13.32 0.14 -9.49
C GLY A 417 14.69 0.81 -9.43
N THR A 418 15.76 0.12 -9.83
CA THR A 418 17.13 0.68 -9.85
C THR A 418 17.33 1.60 -11.06
N SER A 419 18.02 2.72 -10.89
CA SER A 419 18.34 3.62 -12.01
C SER A 419 19.22 2.93 -13.04
N ILE A 420 18.93 3.13 -14.34
CA ILE A 420 19.72 2.59 -15.45
C ILE A 420 20.47 3.73 -16.15
N PRO A 421 21.52 4.34 -15.57
CA PRO A 421 22.24 5.39 -16.27
C PRO A 421 23.02 4.80 -17.47
N PRO A 422 23.09 5.50 -18.62
CA PRO A 422 22.47 6.78 -18.96
C PRO A 422 21.12 6.68 -19.71
N SER A 423 20.41 5.55 -19.56
CA SER A 423 19.17 5.23 -20.27
C SER A 423 18.04 6.23 -20.00
N SER A 424 17.48 6.81 -21.05
CA SER A 424 16.35 7.75 -20.93
C SER A 424 15.47 7.84 -22.18
N LEU A 425 14.29 8.43 -22.01
CA LEU A 425 13.41 8.89 -23.09
C LEU A 425 13.42 10.42 -23.14
N PHE A 426 13.52 11.00 -24.33
CA PHE A 426 13.29 12.42 -24.56
C PHE A 426 11.87 12.62 -25.06
N VAL A 427 11.11 13.46 -24.35
CA VAL A 427 9.68 13.69 -24.60
C VAL A 427 9.35 15.19 -24.57
N HIS A 428 8.25 15.56 -25.23
CA HIS A 428 7.60 16.85 -25.00
C HIS A 428 6.21 16.63 -24.39
N ILE A 429 5.98 17.23 -23.21
CA ILE A 429 4.76 17.05 -22.42
C ILE A 429 3.95 18.35 -22.43
N ARG A 430 2.64 18.24 -22.71
CA ARG A 430 1.67 19.33 -22.56
C ARG A 430 0.46 18.83 -21.78
N ILE A 431 0.07 19.60 -20.77
CA ILE A 431 -1.15 19.39 -19.98
C ILE A 431 -1.98 20.65 -20.15
N ALA A 432 -3.19 20.51 -20.68
CA ALA A 432 -4.12 21.61 -20.91
C ALA A 432 -5.47 21.29 -20.28
N GLU A 433 -6.15 22.30 -19.75
CA GLU A 433 -7.56 22.16 -19.36
C GLU A 433 -8.40 21.86 -20.60
N ILE A 434 -9.43 21.02 -20.42
CA ILE A 434 -10.42 20.76 -21.47
C ILE A 434 -11.57 21.74 -21.23
N GLU A 435 -11.82 22.62 -22.21
CA GLU A 435 -12.95 23.54 -22.21
C GLU A 435 -14.31 22.83 -22.33
#